data_AF-M3DDT3-F1
#
_entry.id   AF-M3DDT3-F1
#
_cell.length_a   1.000
_cell.length_b   1.000
_cell.length_c   1.000
_cell.angle_alpha   90.00
_cell.angle_beta   90.00
_cell.angle_gamma   90.00
#
_symmetry.space_group_name_H-M   'P 1'
#
loop_
_entity.id
_entity.type
_entity.pdbx_description
1 polymer ?
#
loop_
_entity_poly.entity_id
_entity_poly.type
_entity_poly.pdbx_seq_one_letter_code
_entity_poly.pdbx_strand_id
1 'polypeptide(L)' 'MSVRTRIGSSLKSRTKSAMQAQKRRAWLLRVARQRQGLSRSDAGVRQVSFDGEPLWGRVVDGFTAAGTAADNLSLVADA' A
#
# COMPACT_ATOMS: atom_id res chain seq x y z
N MET A 1 -18.75 13.69 -32.13
CA MET A 1 -18.84 13.86 -30.65
C MET A 1 -18.73 15.33 -30.29
N SER A 2 -19.74 15.89 -29.60
CA SER A 2 -19.81 17.32 -29.27
C SER A 2 -18.88 17.71 -28.11
N VAL A 3 -18.44 18.97 -28.07
CA VAL A 3 -17.50 19.52 -27.07
C VAL A 3 -18.07 19.41 -25.65
N ARG A 4 -19.39 19.60 -25.48
CA ARG A 4 -20.10 19.44 -24.20
C ARG A 4 -19.95 18.04 -23.60
N THR A 5 -19.95 17.00 -24.45
CA THR A 5 -19.83 15.60 -24.00
C THR A 5 -18.42 15.29 -23.50
N ARG A 6 -17.38 15.87 -24.13
CA ARG A 6 -15.97 15.73 -23.71
C ARG A 6 -15.66 16.40 -22.38
N ILE A 7 -16.26 17.56 -22.11
CA ILE A 7 -16.08 18.28 -20.84
C ILE A 7 -16.75 17.51 -19.69
N GLY A 8 -17.95 16.99 -19.90
CA GLY A 8 -18.65 16.17 -18.88
C GLY A 8 -17.92 14.87 -18.55
N SER A 9 -17.33 14.19 -19.54
CA SER A 9 -16.55 12.97 -19.30
C SER A 9 -15.23 13.25 -18.59
N SER A 10 -14.55 14.37 -18.90
CA SER A 10 -13.30 14.73 -18.23
C SER A 10 -13.54 15.14 -16.77
N LEU A 11 -14.62 15.86 -16.48
CA LEU A 11 -15.00 16.22 -15.10
C LEU A 11 -15.28 14.97 -14.25
N LYS A 12 -16.07 14.03 -14.78
CA LYS A 12 -16.37 12.75 -14.11
C LYS A 12 -15.12 11.89 -13.90
N SER A 13 -14.17 11.92 -14.83
CA SER A 13 -12.89 11.23 -14.69
C SER A 13 -12.03 11.84 -13.60
N ARG A 14 -11.96 13.17 -13.54
CA ARG A 14 -11.20 13.91 -12.51
C ARG A 14 -11.76 13.68 -11.10
N THR A 15 -13.07 13.69 -10.93
CA THR A 15 -13.70 13.42 -9.63
C THR A 15 -13.48 11.97 -9.17
N LYS A 16 -13.58 10.98 -10.08
CA LYS A 16 -13.24 9.58 -9.77
C LYS A 16 -11.78 9.43 -9.34
N SER A 17 -10.85 10.06 -10.06
CA SER A 17 -9.42 10.01 -9.74
C SER A 17 -9.13 10.64 -8.37
N ALA A 18 -9.74 11.79 -8.06
CA ALA A 18 -9.60 12.44 -6.76
C ALA A 18 -10.13 11.56 -5.62
N MET A 19 -11.28 10.92 -5.82
CA MET A 19 -11.87 10.02 -4.82
C MET A 19 -10.99 8.77 -4.58
N GLN A 20 -10.39 8.20 -5.62
CA GLN A 20 -9.44 7.09 -5.48
C GLN A 20 -8.18 7.51 -4.71
N ALA A 21 -7.62 8.68 -5.02
CA ALA A 21 -6.48 9.22 -4.29
C ALA A 21 -6.80 9.42 -2.79
N GLN A 22 -7.99 9.93 -2.47
CA GLN A 22 -8.44 10.09 -1.09
C GLN A 22 -8.59 8.75 -0.36
N LYS A 23 -9.21 7.74 -1.01
CA LYS A 23 -9.32 6.39 -0.44
C LYS A 23 -7.94 5.77 -0.19
N ARG A 24 -6.99 5.93 -1.12
CA ARG A 24 -5.62 5.46 -0.98
C ARG A 24 -4.91 6.14 0.20
N ARG A 25 -5.04 7.47 0.34
CA ARG A 25 -4.49 8.21 1.49
C ARG A 25 -5.08 7.74 2.82
N ALA A 26 -6.40 7.55 2.89
CA ALA A 26 -7.05 7.05 4.09
C ALA A 26 -6.58 5.64 4.46
N TRP A 27 -6.41 4.77 3.46
CA TRP A 27 -5.84 3.43 3.65
C TRP A 27 -4.39 3.48 4.14
N LEU A 28 -3.53 4.29 3.54
CA LEU A 28 -2.14 4.47 3.96
C LEU A 28 -2.05 4.95 5.42
N LEU A 29 -2.87 5.92 5.83
CA LEU A 29 -2.92 6.41 7.21
C LEU A 29 -3.37 5.31 8.19
N ARG A 30 -4.33 4.47 7.79
CA ARG A 30 -4.78 3.34 8.61
C ARG A 30 -3.67 2.31 8.78
N VAL A 31 -3.02 1.92 7.69
CA VAL A 31 -1.89 0.97 7.71
C VAL A 31 -0.75 1.54 8.54
N ALA A 32 -0.45 2.83 8.43
CA ALA A 32 0.60 3.47 9.19
C ALA A 32 0.38 3.37 10.71
N ARG A 33 -0.84 3.64 11.20
CA ARG A 33 -1.15 3.47 12.63
C ARG A 33 -0.97 2.04 13.11
N GLN A 34 -1.45 1.07 12.33
CA GLN A 34 -1.32 -0.34 12.69
C GLN A 34 0.15 -0.79 12.72
N ARG A 35 0.94 -0.34 11.73
CA ARG A 35 2.35 -0.71 11.58
C ARG A 35 3.27 0.00 12.57
N GLN A 36 2.91 1.20 13.03
CA GLN A 36 3.62 1.90 14.09
C GLN A 36 3.53 1.16 15.45
N GLY A 37 2.44 0.41 15.68
CA GLY A 37 2.37 -0.51 16.82
C GLY A 37 3.33 -1.68 16.66
N LEU A 38 3.35 -2.29 15.46
CA LEU A 38 4.20 -3.43 15.13
C LEU A 38 5.70 -3.09 15.11
N SER A 39 6.10 -1.87 14.75
CA SER A 39 7.52 -1.47 14.75
C SER A 39 8.15 -1.48 16.14
N ARG A 40 7.35 -1.50 17.21
CA ARG A 40 7.85 -1.64 18.58
C ARG A 40 8.11 -3.10 18.97
N SER A 41 7.48 -4.05 18.29
CA SER A 41 7.54 -5.49 18.60
C SER A 41 8.32 -6.30 17.57
N ASP A 42 8.43 -5.83 16.33
CA ASP A 42 9.13 -6.50 15.22
C ASP A 42 10.15 -5.54 14.60
N ALA A 43 11.44 -5.80 14.86
CA ALA A 43 12.57 -5.00 14.37
C ALA A 43 12.69 -4.99 12.84
N GLY A 44 12.08 -5.96 12.16
CA GLY A 44 12.03 -6.02 10.70
C GLY A 44 11.02 -5.04 10.11
N VAL A 45 10.03 -4.57 10.86
CA VAL A 45 8.99 -3.66 10.34
C VAL A 45 9.53 -2.23 10.28
N ARG A 46 9.63 -1.69 9.06
CA ARG A 46 10.11 -0.33 8.83
C ARG A 46 9.26 0.40 7.80
N GLN A 47 9.28 1.72 7.87
CA GLN A 47 8.69 2.60 6.87
C GLN A 47 9.78 2.99 5.87
N VAL A 48 9.45 2.91 4.58
CA VAL A 48 10.31 3.35 3.48
C VAL A 48 9.52 4.28 2.55
N SER A 49 10.19 5.24 1.93
CA SER A 49 9.57 6.11 0.93
C SER A 49 9.83 5.54 -0.47
N PHE A 50 8.76 5.34 -1.25
CA PHE A 50 8.85 4.93 -2.65
C PHE A 50 7.95 5.82 -3.49
N ASP A 51 8.49 6.44 -4.55
CA ASP A 51 7.78 7.42 -5.38
C ASP A 51 7.11 8.55 -4.58
N GLY A 52 7.76 8.99 -3.49
CA GLY A 52 7.25 10.04 -2.60
C GLY A 52 6.11 9.61 -1.67
N GLU A 53 5.74 8.32 -1.69
CA GLU A 53 4.69 7.75 -0.88
C GLU A 53 5.27 6.88 0.23
N PRO A 54 4.85 7.06 1.50
CA PRO A 54 5.32 6.24 2.59
C PRO A 54 4.70 4.84 2.53
N LEU A 55 5.54 3.82 2.37
CA LEU A 55 5.17 2.41 2.39
C LEU A 55 5.68 1.75 3.67
N TRP A 56 4.87 0.85 4.22
CA TRP A 56 5.24 0.03 5.36
C TRP A 56 5.53 -1.39 4.87
N GLY A 57 6.67 -1.93 5.27
CA GLY A 57 7.09 -3.27 4.90
C GLY A 57 7.97 -3.90 5.95
N ARG A 58 8.43 -5.12 5.65
CA ARG A 58 9.44 -5.82 6.45
C ARG A 58 10.74 -5.82 5.67
N VAL A 59 11.83 -5.40 6.30
CA VAL A 59 13.19 -5.53 5.76
C VAL A 59 13.74 -6.86 6.24
N VAL A 60 14.29 -7.64 5.31
CA VAL A 60 15.00 -8.89 5.59
C VAL A 60 16.43 -8.73 5.12
N ASP A 61 17.38 -9.04 6.00
CA ASP A 61 18.82 -8.89 5.73
C ASP A 61 19.32 -9.88 4.66
N GLY A 62 18.56 -10.95 4.42
CA GLY A 62 18.78 -11.91 3.34
C GLY A 62 17.47 -12.29 2.68
N PHE A 63 17.42 -12.21 1.35
CA PHE A 63 16.28 -12.66 0.55
C PHE A 63 16.71 -13.87 -0.28
N THR A 64 16.16 -15.03 0.03
CA THR A 64 16.30 -16.23 -0.81
C THR A 64 14.90 -16.72 -1.18
N ALA A 65 14.73 -17.20 -2.42
CA ALA A 65 13.44 -17.75 -2.85
C ALA A 65 12.96 -18.89 -1.96
N ALA A 66 13.88 -19.72 -1.45
CA ALA A 66 13.58 -20.78 -0.50
C ALA A 66 13.10 -20.24 0.86
N GLY A 67 13.75 -19.21 1.40
CA GLY A 67 13.34 -18.55 2.64
C GLY A 67 11.96 -17.90 2.52
N THR A 68 11.70 -17.19 1.41
CA THR A 68 10.39 -16.59 1.17
C THR A 68 9.28 -17.63 0.99
N ALA A 69 9.59 -18.76 0.32
CA ALA A 69 8.64 -19.86 0.19
C ALA A 69 8.30 -20.48 1.54
N ALA A 70 9.29 -20.68 2.42
CA ALA A 70 9.07 -21.20 3.78
C ALA A 70 8.22 -20.25 4.64
N ASP A 71 8.53 -18.94 4.62
CA ASP A 71 7.75 -17.93 5.34
C ASP A 71 6.30 -17.87 4.85
N ASN A 72 6.08 -17.90 3.53
CA ASN A 72 4.73 -17.93 2.96
C ASN A 72 3.99 -19.22 3.32
N LEU A 73 4.69 -20.36 3.37
CA LEU A 73 4.09 -21.63 3.76
C LEU A 73 3.62 -21.58 5.22
N SER A 74 4.40 -20.96 6.11
CA SER A 74 4.03 -20.77 7.53
C SER A 74 2.76 -19.93 7.67
N LEU A 75 2.60 -18.88 6.86
CA LEU A 75 1.40 -18.03 6.85
C LEU A 75 0.12 -18.76 6.41
N VAL A 76 0.25 -19.84 5.63
CA VAL A 76 -0.88 -20.66 5.17
C VAL A 76 -1.12 -21.84 6.13
N ALA A 77 -0.07 -22.39 6.73
CA ALA A 77 -0.16 -23.53 7.64
C ALA A 77 -0.71 -23.18 9.03
N ASP A 78 -0.48 -21.93 9.50
CA ASP A 78 -0.97 -21.43 10.78
C ASP A 78 -2.33 -20.68 10.68
N ALA A 79 -3.00 -20.74 9.53
CA ALA A 79 -4.31 -20.10 9.27
C ALA A 79 -5.47 -21.09 9.33
#